data_AF-A0A3S3U889-F1
#
_entry.id   AF-A0A3S3U889-F1
#
_cell.length_a   1.000
_cell.length_b   1.000
_cell.length_c   1.000
_cell.angle_alpha   90.00
_cell.angle_beta   90.00
_cell.angle_gamma   90.00
#
_symmetry.space_group_name_H-M   'P 1'
#
loop_
_entity.id
_entity.type
_entity.pdbx_description
1 polymer ?
#
loop_
_entity_poly.entity_id
_entity_poly.type
_entity_poly.pdbx_seq_one_letter_code
_entity_poly.pdbx_strand_id
1 'polypeptide(L)'
;MTHCSDLQKICQRIREKSKNYDQYNFSSEFNDFLKAFFDLAQEYDSLDDFYRICVAVPLEMTGLDSALYLLDEETKELYLACDSIQGICPKKKRLLSMSP
;
A
#
# COMPACT_ATOMS: atom_id res chain seq x y z
N MET A 1 -38.52 -14.94 1.60
CA MET A 1 -37.10 -15.35 1.64
C MET A 1 -36.33 -14.24 2.33
N THR A 2 -35.98 -14.42 3.59
CA THR A 2 -35.23 -13.44 4.39
C THR A 2 -33.79 -13.42 3.88
N HIS A 3 -33.44 -12.44 3.05
CA HIS A 3 -32.05 -12.25 2.65
C HIS A 3 -31.23 -12.00 3.92
N CYS A 4 -30.19 -12.82 4.13
CA CYS A 4 -29.23 -12.62 5.20
C CYS A 4 -28.67 -11.19 5.08
N SER A 5 -28.92 -10.34 6.07
CA SER A 5 -28.57 -8.91 6.05
C SER A 5 -27.08 -8.68 5.82
N ASP A 6 -26.24 -9.63 6.23
CA ASP A 6 -24.79 -9.60 6.01
C ASP A 6 -24.42 -9.81 4.54
N LEU A 7 -25.11 -10.71 3.83
CA LEU A 7 -24.91 -10.89 2.38
C LEU A 7 -25.30 -9.61 1.61
N GLN A 8 -26.36 -8.92 2.03
CA GLN A 8 -26.76 -7.66 1.39
C GLN A 8 -25.72 -6.56 1.58
N LYS A 9 -25.12 -6.44 2.77
CA LYS A 9 -24.02 -5.50 3.03
C LYS A 9 -22.78 -5.81 2.19
N ILE A 10 -22.42 -7.09 2.07
CA ILE A 10 -21.29 -7.53 1.23
C ILE A 10 -21.57 -7.21 -0.24
N CYS A 11 -22.74 -7.60 -0.77
CA CYS A 11 -23.13 -7.29 -2.14
C CYS A 11 -23.15 -5.77 -2.42
N GLN A 12 -23.55 -4.97 -1.44
CA GLN A 12 -23.52 -3.51 -1.55
C GLN A 12 -22.09 -2.98 -1.65
N ARG A 13 -21.17 -3.45 -0.79
CA ARG A 13 -19.74 -3.07 -0.84
C ARG A 13 -19.08 -3.50 -2.15
N ILE A 14 -19.44 -4.66 -2.69
CA ILE A 14 -18.95 -5.12 -4.01
C ILE A 14 -19.41 -4.15 -5.10
N ARG A 15 -20.70 -3.80 -5.16
CA ARG A 15 -21.23 -2.86 -6.17
C ARG A 15 -20.61 -1.47 -6.08
N GLU A 16 -20.38 -0.96 -4.88
CA GLU A 16 -19.70 0.32 -4.66
C GLU A 16 -18.26 0.28 -5.18
N LYS A 17 -17.52 -0.80 -4.89
CA LYS A 17 -16.17 -0.98 -5.44
C LYS A 17 -16.17 -1.10 -6.97
N SER A 18 -17.08 -1.91 -7.54
CA SER A 18 -17.18 -2.10 -9.00
C SER A 18 -17.45 -0.81 -9.76
N LYS A 19 -18.39 0.03 -9.27
CA LYS A 19 -18.67 1.34 -9.89
C LYS A 19 -17.45 2.27 -9.91
N ASN A 20 -16.61 2.19 -8.88
CA ASN A 20 -15.39 2.97 -8.85
C ASN A 20 -14.41 2.46 -9.91
N TYR A 21 -14.25 1.15 -10.08
CA TYR A 21 -13.35 0.58 -11.10
C TYR A 21 -13.74 0.96 -12.54
N ASP A 22 -15.04 0.98 -12.86
CA ASP A 22 -15.54 1.41 -14.18
C ASP A 22 -15.22 2.88 -14.48
N GLN A 23 -15.19 3.74 -13.46
CA GLN A 23 -14.86 5.17 -13.62
C GLN A 23 -13.37 5.41 -13.85
N TYR A 24 -12.50 4.53 -13.37
CA TYR A 24 -11.07 4.76 -13.46
C TYR A 24 -10.46 4.44 -14.83
N ASN A 25 -11.21 3.78 -15.72
CA ASN A 25 -10.79 3.43 -17.10
C ASN A 25 -9.33 2.92 -17.16
N PHE A 26 -8.98 2.10 -16.17
CA PHE A 26 -7.61 1.63 -15.99
C PHE A 26 -7.22 0.72 -17.15
N SER A 27 -6.02 0.94 -17.69
CA SER A 27 -5.45 0.03 -18.69
C SER A 27 -5.33 -1.38 -18.11
N SER A 28 -5.27 -2.40 -18.99
CA SER A 28 -5.05 -3.79 -18.56
C SER A 28 -3.82 -3.91 -17.64
N GLU A 29 -2.75 -3.17 -17.95
CA GLU A 29 -1.52 -3.12 -17.18
C GLU A 29 -1.74 -2.62 -15.74
N PHE A 30 -2.58 -1.59 -15.55
CA PHE A 30 -2.90 -1.11 -14.22
C PHE A 30 -3.79 -2.09 -13.43
N ASN A 31 -4.67 -2.83 -14.11
CA ASN A 31 -5.42 -3.90 -13.44
C ASN A 31 -4.51 -5.03 -12.98
N ASP A 32 -3.51 -5.40 -13.78
CA ASP A 32 -2.53 -6.41 -13.39
C ASP A 32 -1.63 -5.91 -12.25
N PHE A 33 -1.33 -4.61 -12.22
CA PHE A 33 -0.66 -3.95 -11.10
C PHE A 33 -1.43 -4.10 -9.80
N LEU A 34 -2.73 -3.78 -9.80
CA LEU A 34 -3.55 -3.91 -8.61
C LEU A 34 -3.67 -5.37 -8.15
N LYS A 35 -3.81 -6.33 -9.07
CA LYS A 35 -3.87 -7.75 -8.72
C LYS A 35 -2.57 -8.19 -8.03
N ALA A 36 -1.42 -7.94 -8.66
CA ALA A 36 -0.12 -8.30 -8.09
C ALA A 36 0.10 -7.67 -6.72
N PHE A 37 -0.23 -6.38 -6.56
CA PHE A 37 -0.15 -5.69 -5.29
C PHE A 37 -1.03 -6.35 -4.21
N PHE A 38 -2.30 -6.62 -4.51
CA PHE A 38 -3.23 -7.21 -3.53
C PHE A 38 -2.92 -8.66 -3.20
N ASP A 39 -2.45 -9.45 -4.17
CA ASP A 39 -2.08 -10.85 -3.96
C ASP A 39 -0.85 -10.92 -3.04
N LEU A 40 0.20 -10.14 -3.33
CA LEU A 40 1.40 -10.10 -2.49
C LEU A 40 1.10 -9.53 -1.10
N ALA A 41 0.29 -8.48 -0.99
CA ALA A 41 -0.07 -7.92 0.33
C ALA A 41 -0.93 -8.87 1.19
N GLN A 42 -1.51 -9.93 0.61
CA GLN A 42 -2.19 -10.99 1.34
C GLN A 42 -1.25 -12.18 1.64
N GLU A 43 -0.27 -12.43 0.78
CA GLU A 43 0.74 -13.47 0.96
C GLU A 43 1.72 -13.13 2.09
N TYR A 44 2.16 -11.87 2.17
CA TYR A 44 3.05 -11.38 3.21
C TYR A 44 2.27 -10.60 4.28
N ASP A 45 2.54 -10.85 5.56
CA ASP A 45 1.75 -10.33 6.68
C ASP A 45 2.48 -9.28 7.53
N SER A 46 3.75 -9.00 7.24
CA SER A 46 4.52 -8.01 7.99
C SER A 46 4.40 -6.60 7.39
N LEU A 47 4.53 -5.59 8.24
CA LEU A 47 4.53 -4.19 7.81
C LEU A 47 5.73 -3.86 6.92
N ASP A 48 6.88 -4.45 7.19
CA ASP A 48 8.08 -4.28 6.37
C ASP A 48 7.86 -4.88 4.98
N ASP A 49 7.20 -6.03 4.87
CA ASP A 49 6.89 -6.62 3.57
C ASP A 49 5.89 -5.77 2.80
N PHE A 50 4.88 -5.21 3.48
CA PHE A 50 3.97 -4.25 2.88
C PHE A 50 4.74 -3.03 2.30
N TYR A 51 5.73 -2.49 3.02
CA TYR A 51 6.54 -1.38 2.50
C TYR A 51 7.38 -1.78 1.29
N ARG A 52 7.94 -3.00 1.28
CA ARG A 52 8.68 -3.53 0.12
C ARG A 52 7.76 -3.70 -1.09
N ILE A 53 6.56 -4.26 -0.90
CA ILE A 53 5.57 -4.44 -1.98
C ILE A 53 5.19 -3.09 -2.61
N CYS A 54 5.02 -2.05 -1.80
CA CYS A 54 4.73 -0.68 -2.27
C CYS A 54 5.77 -0.13 -3.25
N VAL A 55 7.04 -0.53 -3.16
CA VAL A 55 8.12 -0.04 -4.05
C VAL A 55 8.54 -1.06 -5.10
N ALA A 56 8.43 -2.36 -4.81
CA ALA A 56 8.82 -3.44 -5.71
C ALA A 56 7.83 -3.68 -6.85
N VAL A 57 6.52 -3.61 -6.59
CA VAL A 57 5.51 -3.79 -7.65
C VAL A 57 5.63 -2.69 -8.73
N PRO A 58 5.75 -1.39 -8.38
CA PRO A 58 6.04 -0.36 -9.37
C PRO A 58 7.34 -0.59 -10.13
N LEU A 59 8.41 -1.01 -9.45
CA LEU A 59 9.69 -1.29 -10.09
C LEU A 59 9.56 -2.38 -11.15
N GLU A 60 9.01 -3.55 -10.80
CA GLU A 60 8.89 -4.69 -11.73
C GLU A 60 7.97 -4.39 -12.92
N MET A 61 6.96 -3.55 -12.74
CA MET A 61 5.97 -3.28 -13.78
C MET A 61 6.31 -2.09 -14.69
N THR A 62 7.11 -1.14 -14.20
CA THR A 62 7.44 0.09 -14.95
C THR A 62 8.93 0.25 -15.25
N GLY A 63 9.78 -0.52 -14.57
CA GLY A 63 11.24 -0.37 -14.62
C GLY A 63 11.76 0.90 -13.94
N LEU A 64 10.94 1.59 -13.16
CA LEU A 64 11.29 2.84 -12.50
C LEU A 64 11.52 2.65 -11.00
N ASP A 65 12.64 3.20 -10.52
CA ASP A 65 12.90 3.27 -9.09
C ASP A 65 11.87 4.16 -8.39
N SER A 66 11.43 3.70 -7.22
CA SER A 66 10.48 4.39 -6.36
C SER A 66 10.90 4.36 -4.88
N ALA A 67 10.35 5.30 -4.10
CA ALA A 67 10.61 5.46 -2.68
C ALA A 67 9.31 5.76 -1.92
N LEU A 68 9.10 5.06 -0.81
CA LEU A 68 7.98 5.22 0.11
C LEU A 68 8.38 6.11 1.29
N TYR A 69 7.75 7.29 1.36
CA TYR A 69 7.86 8.19 2.50
C TYR A 69 6.61 8.11 3.38
N LEU A 70 6.82 8.15 4.68
CA LEU A 70 5.74 8.18 5.66
C LEU A 70 5.80 9.49 6.45
N LEU A 71 4.62 10.05 6.70
CA LEU A 71 4.48 11.23 7.55
C LEU A 71 4.45 10.81 9.01
N ASP A 72 5.34 11.39 9.80
CA ASP A 72 5.28 11.29 11.25
C ASP A 72 4.31 12.36 11.77
N GLU A 73 3.16 11.94 12.32
CA GLU A 73 2.08 12.86 12.69
C GLU A 73 2.45 13.82 13.83
N GLU A 74 3.39 13.44 14.70
CA GLU A 74 3.83 14.24 15.84
C GLU A 74 4.79 15.35 15.38
N THR A 75 5.77 14.98 14.56
CA THR A 75 6.81 15.90 14.09
C THR A 75 6.44 16.64 12.82
N LYS A 76 5.42 16.15 12.08
CA LYS A 76 5.04 16.60 10.73
C LYS A 76 6.15 16.44 9.68
N GLU A 77 7.14 15.61 9.97
CA GLU A 77 8.26 15.32 9.07
C GLU A 77 8.00 14.06 8.25
N LEU A 78 8.47 14.06 7.00
CA LEU A 78 8.51 12.86 6.18
C LEU A 78 9.80 12.09 6.46
N TYR A 79 9.69 10.78 6.64
CA TYR A 79 10.84 9.90 6.68
C TYR A 79 10.76 8.85 5.57
N LEU A 80 11.92 8.57 4.96
CA LEU A 80 12.05 7.47 4.02
C LEU A 80 11.90 6.16 4.78
N ALA A 81 10.85 5.41 4.48
CA ALA A 81 10.54 4.14 5.12
C ALA A 81 11.08 2.95 4.33
N CYS A 82 11.01 3.04 2.99
CA CYS A 82 11.53 2.02 2.09
C CYS A 82 11.84 2.65 0.74
N ASP A 83 12.85 2.16 0.05
CA ASP A 83 13.03 2.42 -1.38
C ASP A 83 13.32 1.12 -2.13
N SER A 84 13.16 1.18 -3.45
CA SER A 84 13.35 0.04 -4.36
C SER A 84 14.82 -0.37 -4.54
N ILE A 85 15.78 0.38 -3.99
CA ILE A 85 17.22 0.15 -4.14
C ILE A 85 17.81 -0.55 -2.89
N GLN A 86 17.50 -0.03 -1.70
CA GLN A 86 18.03 -0.45 -0.40
C GLN A 86 17.01 -1.27 0.41
N GLY A 87 15.74 -1.24 0.04
CA GLY A 87 14.67 -1.84 0.84
C GLY A 87 14.33 -0.99 2.06
N ILE A 88 14.12 -1.63 3.21
CA ILE A 88 13.69 -0.95 4.45
C ILE A 88 14.76 0.02 4.95
N CYS A 89 14.37 1.29 5.08
CA CYS A 89 15.22 2.32 5.63
C CYS A 89 14.94 2.47 7.14
N PRO A 90 15.93 2.29 8.01
CA PRO A 90 15.72 2.46 9.44
C PRO A 90 15.34 3.91 9.73
N LYS A 91 14.26 4.12 10.50
CA LYS A 91 14.00 5.43 11.11
C LYS A 91 15.27 5.86 11.82
N LYS A 92 15.77 7.05 11.51
CA LYS A 92 16.80 7.69 12.34
C LYS A 92 16.22 7.77 13.75
N LYS A 93 16.71 6.92 14.67
CA LYS A 93 16.45 7.09 16.10
C LYS A 93 16.94 8.48 16.44
N ARG A 94 16.03 9.37 16.82
CA ARG A 94 16.38 10.64 17.44
C ARG A 94 17.33 10.29 18.57
N LEU A 95 18.58 10.77 18.51
CA LEU A 95 19.54 10.59 19.59
C LEU A 95 18.88 11.16 20.86
N LEU A 96 18.43 10.28 21.74
CA LEU A 96 18.07 10.63 23.11
C LEU A 96 19.38 10.90 23.87
N SER A 97 19.91 12.10 23.70
CA SER A 97 20.91 12.73 24.57
C SER A 97 21.05 14.19 24.08
N MET A 98 20.78 15.23 24.87
CA MET A 98 21.01 15.39 26.30
C MET A 98 19.98 16.37 26.89
N SER A 99 19.37 15.97 28.01
CA SER A 99 18.81 16.85 29.04
C SER A 99 19.95 17.50 29.85
N PRO A 100 19.73 18.52 30.70
CA PRO A 100 18.48 19.21 31.06
C PRO A 100 18.36 20.64 30.50
#